data_AF-A0A2P7BF85-F1
#
_entry.id   AF-A0A2P7BF85-F1
#
_cell.length_a   1.000
_cell.length_b   1.000
_cell.length_c   1.000
_cell.angle_alpha   90.00
_cell.angle_beta   90.00
_cell.angle_gamma   90.00
#
_symmetry.space_group_name_H-M   'P 1'
#
loop_
_entity.id
_entity.type
_entity.pdbx_description
1 polymer ?
#
loop_
_entity_poly.entity_id
_entity_poly.type
_entity_poly.pdbx_seq_one_letter_code
_entity_poly.pdbx_strand_id
1 'polypeptide(L)'
;MSRINRRALLFNSGSAVIASTVGTTALATEALRRDRGPSRDLQALIKAHKATYAAFANAIHEVNGSDPGHADRASRAEERALLAICAYSAVSTWDRQVKARYLLKIEARGELDLSAHMQTLLRSMMCER
;
A
#
# COMPACT_ATOMS: atom_id res chain seq x y z
N MET A 1 7.79 -47.35 18.40
CA MET A 1 7.09 -46.04 18.47
C MET A 1 7.51 -45.19 17.27
N SER A 2 6.65 -45.08 16.26
CA SER A 2 6.97 -44.41 14.98
C SER A 2 6.50 -42.95 15.02
N ARG A 3 7.41 -41.99 14.79
CA ARG A 3 7.12 -40.55 14.79
C ARG A 3 6.56 -40.14 13.43
N ILE A 4 5.26 -39.85 13.39
CA ILE A 4 4.59 -39.33 12.18
C ILE A 4 5.12 -37.93 11.87
N ASN A 5 5.63 -37.76 10.65
CA ASN A 5 6.19 -36.52 10.13
C ASN A 5 5.07 -35.55 9.73
N ARG A 6 4.92 -34.46 10.48
CA ARG A 6 3.93 -33.38 10.32
C ARG A 6 4.04 -32.54 9.03
N ARG A 7 4.88 -32.92 8.06
CA ARG A 7 5.13 -32.16 6.81
C ARG A 7 4.48 -32.72 5.56
N ALA A 8 3.57 -33.70 5.68
CA ALA A 8 3.03 -34.43 4.52
C ALA A 8 1.50 -34.33 4.33
N LEU A 9 0.84 -33.27 4.82
CA LEU A 9 -0.61 -33.12 4.66
C LEU A 9 -1.00 -31.69 4.29
N LEU A 10 -0.86 -31.36 3.00
CA LEU A 10 -1.75 -30.43 2.28
C LEU A 10 -1.88 -30.99 0.86
N PHE A 11 -2.79 -31.95 0.68
CA PHE A 11 -4.14 -31.75 0.17
C PHE A 11 -4.16 -31.32 -1.31
N ASN A 12 -4.19 -32.36 -2.13
CA ASN A 12 -4.71 -32.40 -3.49
C ASN A 12 -6.07 -31.66 -3.55
N SER A 13 -6.23 -30.68 -4.43
CA SER A 13 -7.53 -30.10 -4.74
C SER A 13 -7.57 -29.79 -6.23
N GLY A 14 -8.51 -30.47 -6.89
CA GLY A 14 -8.64 -30.58 -8.33
C GLY A 14 -9.02 -29.27 -9.01
N SER A 15 -8.50 -29.14 -10.22
CA SER A 15 -8.85 -28.13 -11.22
C SER A 15 -10.34 -28.26 -11.59
N ALA A 16 -11.08 -27.15 -11.48
CA ALA A 16 -12.37 -26.99 -12.14
C ALA A 16 -12.24 -25.85 -13.17
N VAL A 17 -12.25 -26.21 -14.44
CA VAL A 17 -12.32 -25.27 -15.56
C VAL A 17 -13.79 -24.90 -15.78
N ILE A 18 -14.17 -23.67 -15.46
CA ILE A 18 -15.48 -23.13 -15.85
C ILE A 18 -15.31 -22.43 -17.19
N ALA A 19 -15.75 -23.06 -18.28
CA ALA A 19 -15.95 -22.40 -19.56
C ALA A 19 -17.26 -21.61 -19.51
N SER A 20 -17.17 -20.31 -19.18
CA SER A 20 -18.31 -19.40 -19.19
C SER A 20 -18.32 -18.60 -20.50
N THR A 21 -19.22 -18.98 -21.42
CA THR A 21 -19.56 -18.19 -22.60
C THR A 21 -20.63 -17.16 -22.22
N VAL A 22 -20.24 -15.88 -22.13
CA VAL A 22 -21.23 -14.79 -22.09
C VAL A 22 -21.12 -13.99 -23.38
N GLY A 23 -22.25 -13.92 -24.07
CA GLY A 23 -22.46 -13.20 -25.32
C GLY A 23 -22.18 -11.69 -25.21
N THR A 24 -21.87 -11.16 -26.37
CA THR A 24 -21.23 -9.88 -26.66
C THR A 24 -22.15 -8.66 -26.49
N THR A 25 -21.48 -7.50 -26.38
CA THR A 25 -21.92 -6.14 -26.75
C THR A 25 -22.92 -5.37 -25.87
N ALA A 26 -22.41 -4.70 -24.83
CA ALA A 26 -22.95 -3.41 -24.35
C ALA A 26 -21.98 -2.57 -23.47
N LEU A 27 -20.82 -3.08 -23.08
CA LEU A 27 -19.91 -2.44 -22.09
C LEU A 27 -18.58 -1.93 -22.67
N ALA A 28 -18.50 -1.76 -23.99
CA ALA A 28 -17.27 -1.34 -24.66
C ALA A 28 -16.94 0.16 -24.48
N THR A 29 -17.86 0.97 -23.96
CA THR A 29 -17.63 2.41 -23.73
C THR A 29 -17.01 2.74 -22.37
N GLU A 30 -17.05 1.82 -21.39
CA GLU A 30 -16.47 2.06 -20.07
C GLU A 30 -15.06 1.45 -19.91
N ALA A 31 -14.73 0.43 -20.72
CA ALA A 31 -13.40 -0.18 -20.74
C ALA A 31 -12.32 0.75 -21.34
N LEU A 32 -12.69 1.72 -22.18
CA LEU A 32 -11.73 2.59 -22.86
C LEU A 32 -11.19 3.74 -21.98
N ARG A 33 -11.78 3.98 -20.79
CA ARG A 33 -11.22 4.93 -19.80
C ARG A 33 -10.18 4.30 -18.87
N ARG A 34 -9.91 3.00 -19.00
CA ARG A 34 -9.04 2.23 -18.07
C ARG A 34 -7.54 2.35 -18.36
N ASP A 35 -7.12 3.11 -19.36
CA ASP A 35 -5.71 3.32 -19.70
C ASP A 35 -5.23 4.74 -19.35
N ARG A 36 -5.28 5.10 -18.07
CA ARG A 36 -4.74 6.40 -17.62
C ARG A 36 -3.96 6.28 -16.33
N GLY A 37 -2.97 5.39 -16.30
CA GLY A 37 -1.92 5.34 -15.28
C GLY A 37 -2.41 5.37 -13.82
N PRO A 38 -1.52 5.64 -12.86
CA PRO A 38 -1.92 5.91 -11.49
C PRO A 38 -2.59 7.28 -11.38
N SER A 39 -3.59 7.40 -10.52
CA SER A 39 -4.25 8.66 -10.18
C SER A 39 -3.22 9.72 -9.77
N ARG A 40 -3.45 10.96 -10.22
CA ARG A 40 -2.63 12.11 -9.84
C ARG A 40 -2.60 12.30 -8.33
N ASP A 41 -3.69 11.98 -7.64
CA ASP A 41 -3.82 12.14 -6.19
C ASP A 41 -2.90 11.16 -5.45
N LEU A 42 -2.91 9.87 -5.83
CA LEU A 42 -2.01 8.88 -5.22
C LEU A 42 -0.53 9.23 -5.49
N GLN A 43 -0.22 9.69 -6.71
CA GLN A 43 1.13 10.15 -7.03
C GLN A 43 1.56 11.36 -6.18
N ALA A 44 0.64 12.30 -5.95
CA ALA A 44 0.89 13.47 -5.10
C ALA A 44 1.14 13.05 -3.64
N LEU A 45 0.35 12.12 -3.09
CA LEU A 45 0.54 11.58 -1.75
C LEU A 45 1.90 10.88 -1.60
N ILE A 46 2.28 10.03 -2.58
CA ILE A 46 3.60 9.38 -2.59
C ILE A 46 4.72 10.42 -2.67
N LYS A 47 4.56 11.47 -3.48
CA LYS A 47 5.55 12.55 -3.59
C LYS A 47 5.68 13.32 -2.28
N ALA A 48 4.55 13.63 -1.63
CA ALA A 48 4.53 14.31 -0.33
C ALA A 48 5.24 13.48 0.74
N HIS A 49 4.92 12.19 0.84
CA HIS A 49 5.59 11.28 1.79
C HIS A 49 7.10 11.20 1.56
N LYS A 50 7.56 11.11 0.31
CA LYS A 50 9.01 11.14 0.01
C LYS A 50 9.68 12.43 0.47
N ALA A 51 9.01 13.56 0.29
CA ALA A 51 9.54 14.86 0.69
C ALA A 51 9.61 15.00 2.23
N THR A 52 8.57 14.60 2.94
CA THR A 52 8.55 14.61 4.41
C THR A 52 9.53 13.61 4.99
N TYR A 53 9.69 12.44 4.37
CA TYR A 53 10.70 11.45 4.75
C TYR A 53 12.13 11.97 4.60
N ALA A 54 12.44 12.64 3.49
CA ALA A 54 13.74 13.27 3.30
C ALA A 54 13.99 14.39 4.33
N ALA A 55 12.97 15.21 4.61
CA ALA A 55 13.07 16.26 5.63
C ALA A 55 13.29 15.68 7.03
N PHE A 56 12.60 14.59 7.38
CA PHE A 56 12.81 13.88 8.64
C PHE A 56 14.21 13.28 8.75
N ALA A 57 14.69 12.60 7.70
CA ALA A 57 16.05 12.08 7.67
C ALA A 57 17.10 13.19 7.86
N ASN A 58 16.94 14.33 7.19
CA ASN A 58 17.83 15.48 7.36
C ASN A 58 17.78 16.03 8.78
N ALA A 59 16.59 16.16 9.37
CA ALA A 59 16.43 16.65 10.74
C ALA A 59 17.09 15.73 11.78
N ILE A 60 17.15 14.41 11.53
CA ILE A 60 17.90 13.46 12.36
C ILE A 60 19.42 13.63 12.19
N HIS A 61 19.89 13.96 10.98
CA HIS A 61 21.32 14.13 10.72
C HIS A 61 21.87 15.49 11.20
N GLU A 62 21.03 16.53 11.31
CA GLU A 62 21.41 17.87 11.78
C GLU A 62 21.52 18.00 13.32
N VAL A 63 21.66 16.89 14.06
CA VAL A 63 21.69 16.81 15.53
C VAL A 63 22.76 17.68 16.23
N ASN A 64 23.69 18.30 15.49
CA ASN A 64 24.68 19.22 16.05
C ASN A 64 24.25 20.70 16.19
N GLY A 65 22.98 21.06 16.00
CA GLY A 65 22.53 22.44 16.25
C GLY A 65 21.03 22.73 16.19
N SER A 66 20.19 21.72 15.95
CA SER A 66 18.76 21.93 15.73
C SER A 66 17.93 21.82 17.02
N ASP A 67 16.92 22.69 17.12
CA ASP A 67 15.88 22.67 18.16
C ASP A 67 15.31 21.25 18.33
N PRO A 68 15.27 20.69 19.55
CA PRO A 68 14.64 19.39 19.83
C PRO A 68 13.22 19.25 19.24
N GLY A 69 12.48 20.36 19.12
CA GLY A 69 11.16 20.39 18.51
C GLY A 69 11.13 20.21 16.98
N HIS A 70 12.26 20.39 16.28
CA HIS A 70 12.32 20.31 14.82
C HIS A 70 12.23 18.86 14.32
N ALA A 71 13.03 17.96 14.88
CA ALA A 71 13.02 16.54 14.52
C ALA A 71 11.66 15.88 14.80
N ASP A 72 11.05 16.22 15.93
CA ASP A 72 9.73 15.72 16.34
C ASP A 72 8.59 16.26 15.44
N ARG A 73 8.67 17.51 14.98
CA ARG A 73 7.74 18.03 13.95
C ARG A 73 7.91 17.33 12.61
N ALA A 74 9.15 17.08 12.19
CA ALA A 74 9.44 16.39 10.93
C ALA A 74 8.97 14.93 10.97
N SER A 75 9.18 14.23 12.09
CA SER A 75 8.68 12.88 12.34
C SER A 75 7.16 12.81 12.20
N ARG A 76 6.42 13.67 12.91
CA ARG A 76 4.95 13.70 12.79
C ARG A 76 4.45 14.09 11.41
N ALA A 77 5.19 14.91 10.67
CA ALA A 77 4.82 15.29 9.32
C ALA A 77 4.97 14.11 8.35
N GLU A 78 6.06 13.35 8.50
CA GLU A 78 6.30 12.10 7.77
C GLU A 78 5.22 11.05 8.08
N GLU A 79 4.91 10.82 9.35
CA GLU A 79 3.91 9.84 9.78
C GLU A 79 2.53 10.15 9.21
N ARG A 80 2.11 11.43 9.26
CA ARG A 80 0.84 11.87 8.68
C ARG A 80 0.77 11.64 7.17
N ALA A 81 1.89 11.85 6.46
CA ALA A 81 1.95 11.60 5.03
C ALA A 81 1.84 10.10 4.71
N LEU A 82 2.46 9.23 5.53
CA LEU A 82 2.34 7.78 5.39
C LEU A 82 0.92 7.30 5.66
N LEU A 83 0.28 7.81 6.73
CA LEU A 83 -1.13 7.54 7.04
C LEU A 83 -2.06 7.93 5.89
N ALA A 84 -1.83 9.06 5.22
CA ALA A 84 -2.63 9.48 4.08
C ALA A 84 -2.54 8.48 2.91
N ILE A 85 -1.37 7.89 2.66
CA ILE A 85 -1.21 6.83 1.67
C ILE A 85 -1.93 5.56 2.12
N CYS A 86 -1.79 5.17 3.40
CA CYS A 86 -2.52 4.02 3.95
C CYS A 86 -4.03 4.19 3.83
N ALA A 87 -4.56 5.39 4.04
CA ALA A 87 -5.99 5.69 3.96
C ALA A 87 -6.53 5.78 2.52
N TYR A 88 -5.67 6.01 1.53
CA TYR A 88 -6.10 6.21 0.13
C TYR A 88 -6.90 5.01 -0.41
N SER A 89 -8.14 5.24 -0.84
CA SER A 89 -9.00 4.22 -1.45
C SER A 89 -8.59 3.96 -2.91
N ALA A 90 -7.82 2.91 -3.13
CA ALA A 90 -7.31 2.54 -4.45
C ALA A 90 -8.34 1.71 -5.25
N VAL A 91 -9.14 2.38 -6.08
CA VAL A 91 -10.21 1.72 -6.84
C VAL A 91 -9.81 1.31 -8.26
N SER A 92 -8.83 1.98 -8.85
CA SER A 92 -8.23 1.51 -10.10
C SER A 92 -7.20 0.41 -9.84
N THR A 93 -7.03 -0.51 -10.80
CA THR A 93 -6.00 -1.55 -10.73
C THR A 93 -4.60 -0.94 -10.66
N TRP A 94 -4.37 0.16 -11.38
CA TRP A 94 -3.10 0.89 -11.35
C TRP A 94 -2.81 1.48 -9.99
N ASP A 95 -3.79 2.12 -9.36
CA ASP A 95 -3.64 2.68 -8.01
C ASP A 95 -3.35 1.58 -6.99
N ARG A 96 -4.05 0.44 -7.08
CA ARG A 96 -3.79 -0.71 -6.20
C ARG A 96 -2.36 -1.19 -6.35
N GLN A 97 -1.90 -1.37 -7.58
CA GLN A 97 -0.54 -1.84 -7.84
C GLN A 97 0.52 -0.85 -7.35
N VAL A 98 0.32 0.45 -7.61
CA VAL A 98 1.27 1.49 -7.21
C VAL A 98 1.30 1.66 -5.69
N LYS A 99 0.13 1.70 -5.04
CA LYS A 99 0.01 1.75 -3.58
C LYS A 99 0.70 0.53 -2.96
N ALA A 100 0.42 -0.68 -3.44
CA ALA A 100 1.02 -1.91 -2.93
C ALA A 100 2.54 -1.93 -3.09
N ARG A 101 3.05 -1.62 -4.30
CA ARG A 101 4.50 -1.55 -4.55
C ARG A 101 5.19 -0.53 -3.65
N TYR A 102 4.54 0.62 -3.41
CA TYR A 102 5.09 1.65 -2.56
C TYR A 102 5.12 1.22 -1.09
N LEU A 103 4.01 0.68 -0.57
CA LEU A 103 3.94 0.19 0.81
C LEU A 103 4.92 -0.96 1.08
N LEU A 104 5.13 -1.88 0.12
CA LEU A 104 6.16 -2.92 0.23
C LEU A 104 7.58 -2.34 0.32
N LYS A 105 7.85 -1.20 -0.33
CA LYS A 105 9.13 -0.51 -0.22
C LYS A 105 9.33 0.11 1.16
N ILE A 106 8.26 0.63 1.78
CA ILE A 106 8.28 1.18 3.14
C ILE A 106 8.45 0.06 4.16
N GLU A 107 7.72 -1.06 3.99
CA GLU A 107 7.86 -2.25 4.83
C GLU A 107 9.27 -2.85 4.76
N ALA A 108 9.90 -2.89 3.59
CA ALA A 108 11.27 -3.36 3.45
C ALA A 108 12.29 -2.52 4.25
N ARG A 109 11.91 -1.34 4.73
CA ARG A 109 12.71 -0.49 5.63
C ARG A 109 12.33 -0.65 7.10
N GLY A 110 11.27 -1.39 7.41
CA GLY A 110 10.71 -1.52 8.75
C GLY A 110 9.91 -0.30 9.21
N GLU A 111 9.48 0.56 8.29
CA GLU A 111 8.80 1.83 8.60
C GLU A 111 7.27 1.68 8.72
N LEU A 112 6.72 0.52 8.34
CA LEU A 112 5.29 0.24 8.36
C LEU A 112 4.85 -0.53 9.62
N ASP A 113 5.49 -0.28 10.76
CA ASP A 113 5.29 -1.09 11.98
C ASP A 113 4.23 -0.53 12.95
N LEU A 114 3.73 0.69 12.71
CA LEU A 114 2.74 1.28 13.61
C LEU A 114 1.36 0.64 13.41
N SER A 115 0.72 0.22 14.51
CA SER A 115 -0.64 -0.36 14.49
C SER A 115 -1.66 0.53 13.77
N ALA A 116 -1.49 1.86 13.84
CA ALA A 116 -2.29 2.83 13.12
C ALA A 116 -2.16 2.71 11.59
N HIS A 117 -0.95 2.46 11.05
CA HIS A 117 -0.72 2.25 9.62
C HIS A 117 -1.45 1.00 9.13
N MET A 118 -1.33 -0.10 9.87
CA MET A 118 -1.96 -1.37 9.53
C MET A 118 -3.48 -1.29 9.62
N GLN A 119 -4.03 -0.71 10.68
CA GLN A 119 -5.48 -0.51 10.81
C GLN A 119 -6.04 0.38 9.69
N THR A 120 -5.36 1.47 9.39
CA THR A 120 -5.78 2.41 8.32
C THR A 120 -5.74 1.74 6.96
N LEU A 121 -4.68 0.96 6.68
CA LEU A 121 -4.56 0.18 5.45
C LEU A 121 -5.68 -0.84 5.32
N LEU A 122 -5.95 -1.62 6.37
CA LEU A 122 -7.04 -2.61 6.38
C LEU A 122 -8.40 -1.95 6.12
N ARG A 123 -8.71 -0.84 6.81
CA ARG A 123 -9.96 -0.10 6.57
C ARG A 123 -10.07 0.42 5.13
N SER A 124 -8.96 0.88 4.54
CA SER A 124 -8.95 1.37 3.16
C SER A 124 -9.25 0.26 2.14
N MET A 125 -9.00 -1.00 2.48
CA MET A 125 -9.27 -2.17 1.65
C MET A 125 -10.66 -2.75 1.89
N MET A 126 -11.16 -2.69 3.14
CA MET A 126 -12.44 -3.26 3.55
C MET A 126 -13.65 -2.38 3.26
N CYS A 127 -13.48 -1.08 3.00
CA CYS A 127 -14.58 -0.25 2.53
C CYS A 127 -14.99 -0.71 1.13
N GLU A 128 -15.92 -1.66 1.08
CA GLU A 128 -16.76 -1.96 -0.07
C GLU A 128 -17.44 -0.65 -0.51
N ARG A 129 -17.34 -0.35 -1.81
CA ARG A 129 -18.18 0.66 -2.45
C ARG A 129 -19.47 0.01 -2.92
#